data_AF-A0AAV2LX30-F1
#
_entry.id   AF-A0AAV2LX30-F1
#
_cell.length_a   1.000
_cell.length_b   1.000
_cell.length_c   1.000
_cell.angle_alpha   90.00
_cell.angle_beta   90.00
_cell.angle_gamma   90.00
#
_symmetry.space_group_name_H-M   'P 1'
#
loop_
_entity.id
_entity.type
_entity.pdbx_description
1 polymer ?
#
loop_
_entity_poly.entity_id
_entity_poly.type
_entity_poly.pdbx_seq_one_letter_code
_entity_poly.pdbx_strand_id
1 'polypeptide(L)'
;MLTAISMSAIATNGVVPAGGSYYMISRSLGPEFGGAVGICFYLGTTFAGAMYILGCIEILLIYIVPQAAIFKLEGLEGAEAELALLNNMRVYGTIVLSFMALVVFVGVKYVNKLALVFLACVILSIVAVYAGVINTAIEPPLFPVCLLGNRTLLSKSYDVCAKVIEIENETITTKLWLSFCDSDSLNATCDEYFTNNNVTEIQGIPGVTSGILSG
;
A
#
# COMPACT_ATOMS: atom_id res chain seq x y z
N MET A 1 20.49 3.02 15.13
CA MET A 1 21.29 2.41 16.21
C MET A 1 22.21 3.42 16.89
N LEU A 2 23.09 4.14 16.16
CA LEU A 2 23.97 5.17 16.75
C LEU A 2 23.22 6.24 17.55
N THR A 3 22.11 6.76 17.01
CA THR A 3 21.24 7.72 17.71
C THR A 3 20.67 7.18 19.02
N ALA A 4 20.39 5.88 19.11
CA ALA A 4 19.90 5.23 20.33
C ALA A 4 21.00 5.10 21.39
N ILE A 5 22.26 4.88 20.99
CA ILE A 5 23.41 4.90 21.90
C ILE A 5 23.60 6.32 22.47
N SER A 6 23.54 7.35 21.62
CA SER A 6 23.58 8.75 22.07
C SER A 6 22.42 9.09 23.01
N MET A 7 21.19 8.64 22.71
CA MET A 7 20.04 8.84 23.58
C MET A 7 20.19 8.10 24.92
N SER A 8 20.79 6.91 24.92
CA SER A 8 21.09 6.16 26.15
C SER A 8 22.09 6.89 27.03
N ALA A 9 23.15 7.46 26.44
CA ALA A 9 24.13 8.27 27.16
C ALA A 9 23.49 9.51 27.80
N ILE A 10 22.57 10.18 27.08
CA ILE A 10 21.78 11.30 27.60
C ILE A 10 20.89 10.86 28.77
N ALA A 11 20.18 9.74 28.62
CA ALA A 11 19.26 9.21 29.65
C ALA A 11 19.99 8.80 30.94
N THR A 12 21.26 8.41 30.86
CA THR A 12 22.09 8.08 32.03
C THR A 12 22.84 9.28 32.62
N ASN A 13 22.77 10.46 31.98
CA ASN A 13 23.46 11.66 32.45
C ASN A 13 22.57 12.44 33.44
N GLY A 14 22.72 12.13 34.73
CA GLY A 14 22.02 12.79 35.83
C GLY A 14 20.77 12.04 36.31
N VAL A 15 19.91 12.75 37.04
CA VAL A 15 18.63 12.20 37.55
C VAL A 15 17.57 12.24 36.44
N VAL A 16 16.99 11.09 36.11
CA VAL A 16 15.93 10.99 35.09
C VAL A 16 14.65 11.61 35.63
N PRO A 17 14.24 12.80 35.16
CA PRO A 17 13.05 13.45 35.68
C PRO A 17 11.79 12.91 35.01
N ALA A 18 10.66 12.95 35.71
CA ALA A 18 9.36 12.70 35.08
C ALA A 18 9.02 13.86 34.10
N GLY A 19 8.81 13.56 32.82
CA GLY A 19 8.56 14.58 31.80
C GLY A 19 8.72 14.15 30.34
N GLY A 20 9.12 12.90 30.08
CA GLY A 20 9.26 12.36 28.72
C GLY A 20 10.55 12.79 28.01
N SER A 21 10.63 12.51 26.71
CA SER A 21 11.86 12.68 25.91
C SER A 21 12.30 14.14 25.77
N TYR A 22 11.37 15.07 25.56
CA TYR A 22 11.69 16.50 25.46
C TYR A 22 12.30 17.04 26.76
N TYR A 23 11.72 16.68 27.90
CA TYR A 23 12.21 17.12 29.21
C TYR A 23 13.59 16.53 29.52
N MET A 24 13.83 15.28 29.13
CA MET A 24 15.13 14.62 29.26
C MET A 24 16.21 15.34 28.44
N ILE A 25 15.94 15.63 27.16
CA ILE A 25 16.90 16.27 26.25
C ILE A 25 17.21 17.72 26.66
N SER A 26 16.18 18.51 26.96
CA SER A 26 16.35 19.94 27.28
C SER A 26 17.16 20.19 28.56
N ARG A 27 17.15 19.25 29.53
CA ARG A 27 17.96 19.37 30.74
C ARG A 27 19.39 18.87 30.58
N SER A 28 19.62 17.80 29.82
CA SER A 28 20.97 17.26 29.63
C SER A 28 21.80 18.08 28.63
N LEU A 29 21.18 18.68 27.61
CA LEU A 29 21.86 19.43 26.55
C LEU A 29 21.65 20.94 26.62
N GLY A 30 20.73 21.43 27.46
CA GLY A 30 20.40 22.84 27.61
C GLY A 30 19.19 23.28 26.76
N PRO A 31 18.65 24.48 27.05
CA PRO A 31 17.38 24.95 26.49
C PRO A 31 17.43 25.23 24.98
N GLU A 32 18.58 25.68 24.46
CA GLU A 32 18.76 26.01 23.03
C GLU A 32 18.66 24.76 22.15
N PHE A 33 19.41 23.71 22.53
CA PHE A 33 19.37 22.42 21.85
C PHE A 33 18.04 21.70 22.08
N GLY A 34 17.49 21.76 23.30
CA GLY A 34 16.18 21.19 23.62
C GLY A 34 15.06 21.78 22.76
N GLY A 35 15.03 23.11 22.62
CA GLY A 35 14.04 23.83 21.80
C GLY A 35 14.14 23.49 20.32
N ALA A 36 15.35 23.53 19.75
CA ALA A 36 15.57 23.21 18.34
C ALA A 36 15.15 21.77 18.00
N VAL A 37 15.61 20.79 18.78
CA VAL A 37 15.25 19.37 18.60
C VAL A 37 13.75 19.14 18.84
N GLY A 38 13.16 19.81 19.83
CA GLY A 38 11.74 19.73 20.15
C GLY A 38 10.84 20.21 19.00
N ILE A 39 11.15 21.35 18.39
CA ILE A 39 10.39 21.90 17.25
C ILE A 39 10.49 20.96 16.04
N CYS A 40 11.69 20.47 15.71
CA CYS A 40 11.87 19.51 14.63
C CYS A 40 11.09 18.21 14.89
N PHE A 41 11.12 17.69 16.12
CA PHE A 41 10.37 16.48 16.49
C PHE A 41 8.86 16.69 16.43
N TYR A 42 8.36 17.84 16.87
CA TYR A 42 6.95 18.20 16.78
C TYR A 42 6.46 18.26 15.32
N LEU A 43 7.19 18.96 14.44
CA LEU A 43 6.85 19.03 13.02
C LEU A 43 6.93 17.66 12.36
N GLY A 44 7.99 16.88 12.65
CA GLY A 44 8.16 15.54 12.12
C GLY A 44 7.01 14.59 12.50
N THR A 45 6.61 14.58 13.77
CA THR A 45 5.47 13.77 14.24
C THR A 45 4.13 14.25 13.67
N THR A 46 3.96 15.56 13.44
CA THR A 46 2.78 16.13 12.79
C THR A 46 2.64 15.64 11.35
N PHE A 47 3.72 15.70 10.55
CA PHE A 47 3.71 15.18 9.18
C PHE A 47 3.55 13.66 9.13
N ALA A 48 4.16 12.92 10.08
CA ALA A 48 3.94 11.48 10.20
C ALA A 48 2.47 11.14 10.47
N GLY A 49 1.79 11.92 11.31
CA GLY A 49 0.35 11.76 11.54
C GLY A 49 -0.47 11.93 10.26
N ALA A 50 -0.15 12.93 9.43
CA ALA A 50 -0.80 13.11 8.12
C ALA A 50 -0.52 11.93 7.17
N MET A 51 0.72 11.44 7.15
CA MET A 51 1.12 10.27 6.35
C MET A 51 0.32 9.01 6.74
N TYR A 52 0.15 8.75 8.04
CA TYR A 52 -0.63 7.59 8.50
C TYR A 52 -2.11 7.68 8.12
N ILE A 53 -2.69 8.89 8.16
CA ILE A 53 -4.08 9.10 7.71
C ILE A 53 -4.21 8.85 6.21
N LEU A 54 -3.30 9.40 5.39
CA LEU A 54 -3.32 9.17 3.94
C LEU A 54 -3.18 7.68 3.59
N GLY A 55 -2.26 6.96 4.23
CA GLY A 55 -2.13 5.52 4.05
C GLY A 55 -3.39 4.74 4.47
N CYS A 56 -4.07 5.16 5.53
CA CYS A 56 -5.35 4.58 5.94
C CYS A 56 -6.43 4.76 4.85
N ILE A 57 -6.55 5.96 4.28
CA ILE A 57 -7.51 6.23 3.20
C ILE A 57 -7.19 5.45 1.94
N GLU A 58 -5.91 5.32 1.59
CA GLU A 58 -5.47 4.50 0.46
C GLU A 58 -5.89 3.04 0.62
N ILE A 59 -5.62 2.45 1.79
CA ILE A 59 -6.01 1.09 2.10
C ILE A 59 -7.54 0.93 2.00
N LEU A 60 -8.29 1.89 2.58
CA LEU A 60 -9.75 1.86 2.59
C LEU A 60 -10.35 1.96 1.19
N LEU A 61 -9.93 2.93 0.38
CA LEU A 61 -10.52 3.19 -0.93
C LEU A 61 -10.01 2.25 -2.03
N ILE A 62 -8.77 1.73 -1.96
CA ILE A 62 -8.25 0.88 -3.03
C ILE A 62 -8.56 -0.60 -2.75
N TYR A 63 -8.43 -1.04 -1.49
CA TYR A 63 -8.44 -2.46 -1.16
C TYR A 63 -9.69 -2.93 -0.41
N ILE A 64 -10.37 -2.07 0.37
CA ILE A 64 -11.52 -2.49 1.19
C ILE A 64 -12.86 -2.14 0.51
N VAL A 65 -13.07 -0.87 0.15
CA VAL A 65 -14.36 -0.35 -0.34
C VAL A 65 -14.16 0.59 -1.55
N PRO A 66 -13.75 0.07 -2.73
CA PRO A 66 -13.52 0.91 -3.91
C PRO A 66 -14.77 1.63 -4.43
N GLN A 67 -15.96 1.07 -4.20
CA GLN A 67 -17.23 1.70 -4.53
C GLN A 67 -17.56 2.94 -3.69
N ALA A 68 -16.85 3.19 -2.58
CA ALA A 68 -17.08 4.38 -1.76
C ALA A 68 -16.43 5.65 -2.34
N ALA A 69 -15.61 5.54 -3.39
CA ALA A 69 -15.00 6.71 -4.01
C ALA A 69 -16.06 7.70 -4.53
N ILE A 70 -15.96 8.96 -4.11
CA ILE A 70 -16.87 10.04 -4.53
C ILE A 70 -16.58 10.40 -5.99
N PHE A 71 -15.29 10.53 -6.32
CA PHE A 71 -14.82 10.69 -7.70
C PHE A 71 -14.45 9.30 -8.24
N LYS A 72 -15.30 8.72 -9.07
CA LYS A 72 -15.08 7.37 -9.62
C LYS A 72 -13.88 7.37 -10.56
N LEU A 73 -13.05 6.33 -10.44
CA LEU A 73 -11.92 6.08 -11.34
C LEU A 73 -12.31 5.25 -12.59
N GLU A 74 -13.53 4.74 -12.65
CA GLU A 74 -13.98 3.86 -13.72
C GLU A 74 -14.10 4.62 -15.05
N GLY A 75 -13.30 4.24 -16.03
CA GLY A 75 -13.25 4.85 -17.36
C GLY A 75 -12.36 6.09 -17.48
N LEU A 76 -11.64 6.48 -16.42
CA LEU A 76 -10.63 7.54 -16.49
C LEU A 76 -9.24 6.92 -16.67
N GLU A 77 -8.45 7.47 -17.59
CA GLU A 77 -7.07 7.05 -17.84
C GLU A 77 -6.09 8.20 -17.65
N GLY A 78 -4.86 7.88 -17.22
CA GLY A 78 -3.78 8.84 -17.07
C GLY A 78 -4.07 9.94 -16.04
N ALA A 79 -3.83 11.20 -16.44
CA ALA A 79 -3.85 12.36 -15.54
C ALA A 79 -5.21 12.61 -14.86
N GLU A 80 -6.32 12.28 -15.54
CA GLU A 80 -7.66 12.50 -14.99
C GLU A 80 -7.94 11.56 -13.81
N ALA A 81 -7.48 10.31 -13.90
CA ALA A 81 -7.62 9.31 -12.85
C ALA A 81 -6.81 9.70 -11.60
N GLU A 82 -5.61 10.25 -11.78
CA GLU A 82 -4.77 10.74 -10.68
C GLU A 82 -5.43 11.92 -9.95
N LEU A 83 -6.00 12.87 -10.69
CA LEU A 83 -6.73 13.99 -10.10
C LEU A 83 -7.95 13.54 -9.30
N ALA A 84 -8.71 12.57 -9.82
CA ALA A 84 -9.84 11.97 -9.12
C ALA A 84 -9.38 11.30 -7.81
N LEU A 85 -8.30 10.51 -7.85
CA LEU A 85 -7.73 9.86 -6.67
C LEU A 85 -7.29 10.90 -5.61
N LEU A 86 -6.55 11.93 -6.01
CA LEU A 86 -6.09 13.00 -5.11
C LEU A 86 -7.25 13.74 -4.46
N ASN A 87 -8.32 14.03 -5.21
CA ASN A 87 -9.50 14.68 -4.67
C ASN A 87 -10.24 13.79 -3.66
N ASN A 88 -10.34 12.48 -3.91
CA ASN A 88 -10.84 11.54 -2.92
C ASN A 88 -9.99 11.54 -1.63
N MET A 89 -8.66 11.50 -1.77
CA MET A 89 -7.74 11.54 -0.61
C MET A 89 -7.90 12.82 0.21
N ARG A 90 -8.12 13.97 -0.42
CA ARG A 90 -8.37 15.25 0.27
C ARG A 90 -9.67 15.23 1.07
N VAL A 91 -10.76 14.76 0.46
CA VAL A 91 -12.07 14.73 1.13
C VAL A 91 -12.07 13.73 2.29
N TYR A 92 -11.67 12.48 2.05
CA TYR A 92 -11.64 11.46 3.10
C TYR A 92 -10.58 11.75 4.17
N GLY A 93 -9.42 12.27 3.77
CA GLY A 93 -8.35 12.65 4.68
C GLY A 93 -8.77 13.75 5.67
N THR A 94 -9.48 14.79 5.20
CA THR A 94 -10.00 15.86 6.08
C THR A 94 -11.09 15.34 7.03
N ILE A 95 -11.98 14.46 6.55
CA ILE A 95 -13.00 13.82 7.39
C ILE A 95 -12.34 12.99 8.50
N VAL A 96 -11.42 12.07 8.15
CA VAL A 96 -10.75 11.22 9.14
C VAL A 96 -9.87 12.03 10.10
N LEU A 97 -9.19 13.06 9.62
CA LEU A 97 -8.42 13.96 10.48
C LEU A 97 -9.32 14.66 11.51
N SER A 98 -10.47 15.19 11.08
CA SER A 98 -11.42 15.85 11.98
C SER A 98 -11.99 14.90 13.03
N PHE A 99 -12.29 13.66 12.62
CA PHE A 99 -12.76 12.61 13.53
C PHE A 99 -11.68 12.20 14.54
N MET A 100 -10.43 12.01 14.09
CA MET A 100 -9.31 11.70 14.98
C MET A 100 -9.02 12.85 15.95
N ALA A 101 -9.11 14.10 15.51
CA ALA A 101 -8.98 15.27 16.38
C ALA A 101 -10.06 15.27 17.47
N LEU A 102 -11.32 14.95 17.13
CA LEU A 102 -12.41 14.81 18.08
C LEU A 102 -12.13 13.69 19.09
N VAL A 103 -11.71 12.51 18.65
CA VAL A 103 -11.40 11.38 19.53
C VAL A 103 -10.31 11.73 20.54
N VAL A 104 -9.24 12.37 20.08
CA VAL A 104 -8.14 12.83 20.96
C VAL A 104 -8.63 13.89 21.94
N PHE A 105 -9.50 14.82 21.49
CA PHE A 105 -10.08 15.87 22.33
C PHE A 105 -10.98 15.30 23.44
N VAL A 106 -11.81 14.29 23.15
CA VAL A 106 -12.69 13.63 24.14
C VAL A 106 -11.88 12.92 25.23
N GLY A 107 -10.72 12.33 24.89
CA GLY A 107 -9.78 11.89 25.90
C GLY A 107 -8.79 10.84 25.45
N VAL A 108 -7.50 11.16 25.57
CA VAL A 108 -6.37 10.27 25.29
C VAL A 108 -6.31 9.01 26.17
N LYS A 109 -7.05 8.97 27.29
CA LYS A 109 -7.10 7.81 28.20
C LYS A 109 -7.63 6.56 27.50
N TYR A 110 -8.62 6.71 26.62
CA TYR A 110 -9.19 5.58 25.87
C TYR A 110 -8.19 5.03 24.85
N VAL A 111 -7.51 5.92 24.13
CA VAL A 111 -6.48 5.55 23.14
C VAL A 111 -5.36 4.76 23.80
N ASN A 112 -4.89 5.18 24.98
CA ASN A 112 -3.83 4.48 25.70
C ASN A 112 -4.26 3.07 26.17
N LYS A 113 -5.54 2.87 26.49
CA LYS A 113 -6.06 1.54 26.86
C LYS A 113 -6.09 0.58 25.67
N LEU A 114 -6.31 1.09 24.46
CA LEU A 114 -6.34 0.30 23.21
C LEU A 114 -4.95 0.04 22.62
N ALA A 115 -3.90 0.67 23.13
CA ALA A 115 -2.54 0.58 22.57
C ALA A 115 -2.04 -0.88 22.42
N LEU A 116 -2.36 -1.75 23.39
CA LEU A 116 -1.97 -3.17 23.35
C LEU A 116 -2.65 -3.90 22.18
N VAL A 117 -3.88 -3.54 21.83
CA VAL A 117 -4.62 -4.14 20.71
C VAL A 117 -3.95 -3.78 19.38
N PHE A 118 -3.53 -2.52 19.21
CA PHE A 118 -2.79 -2.10 18.01
C PHE A 118 -1.46 -2.84 17.90
N LEU A 119 -0.73 -2.98 19.01
CA LEU A 119 0.52 -3.75 19.03
C LEU A 119 0.29 -5.22 18.64
N ALA A 120 -0.76 -5.86 19.16
CA ALA A 120 -1.10 -7.23 18.81
C ALA A 120 -1.40 -7.40 17.31
N CYS A 121 -2.14 -6.46 16.71
CA CYS A 121 -2.45 -6.47 15.27
C CYS A 121 -1.18 -6.42 14.40
N VAL A 122 -0.20 -5.59 14.77
CA VAL A 122 1.08 -5.49 14.06
C VAL A 122 1.88 -6.79 14.18
N ILE A 123 1.97 -7.36 15.39
CA ILE A 123 2.70 -8.61 15.61
C ILE A 123 2.06 -9.76 14.82
N LEU A 124 0.74 -9.89 14.85
CA LEU A 124 0.02 -10.93 14.11
C LEU A 124 0.21 -10.77 12.59
N SER A 125 0.19 -9.53 12.08
CA SER A 125 0.49 -9.26 10.67
C SER A 125 1.89 -9.71 10.27
N ILE A 126 2.91 -9.43 11.10
CA ILE A 126 4.29 -9.85 10.85
C ILE A 126 4.40 -11.39 10.85
N VAL A 127 3.78 -12.06 11.83
CA VAL A 127 3.78 -13.52 11.91
C VAL A 127 3.06 -14.15 10.71
N ALA A 128 1.95 -13.55 10.25
CA ALA A 128 1.22 -14.01 9.07
C ALA A 128 2.07 -13.92 7.80
N VAL A 129 2.87 -12.87 7.63
CA VAL A 129 3.80 -12.75 6.51
C VAL A 129 4.85 -13.87 6.55
N TYR A 130 5.48 -14.13 7.70
CA TYR A 130 6.43 -15.23 7.84
C TYR A 130 5.80 -16.60 7.58
N ALA A 131 4.60 -16.84 8.10
CA ALA A 131 3.86 -18.07 7.85
C ALA A 131 3.55 -18.24 6.36
N GLY A 132 3.15 -17.16 5.67
CA GLY A 132 2.92 -17.16 4.23
C GLY A 132 4.18 -17.52 3.43
N VAL A 133 5.33 -16.92 3.77
CA VAL A 133 6.61 -17.24 3.11
C VAL A 133 6.98 -18.71 3.28
N ILE A 134 6.86 -19.26 4.49
CA ILE A 134 7.13 -20.68 4.75
C ILE A 134 6.15 -21.57 3.97
N ASN A 135 4.87 -21.20 3.93
CA ASN A 135 3.86 -21.96 3.19
C ASN A 135 4.19 -22.02 1.70
N THR A 136 4.75 -20.96 1.12
CA THR A 136 5.15 -20.97 -0.30
C THR A 136 6.26 -21.95 -0.65
N ALA A 137 7.01 -22.47 0.34
CA ALA A 137 8.00 -23.52 0.11
C ALA A 137 7.37 -24.92 -0.01
N ILE A 138 6.15 -25.08 0.52
CA ILE A 138 5.39 -26.35 0.49
C ILE A 138 4.39 -26.30 -0.66
N GLU A 139 3.53 -25.28 -0.67
CA GLU A 139 2.47 -25.08 -1.66
C GLU A 139 2.37 -23.58 -2.00
N PRO A 140 2.92 -23.16 -3.16
CA PRO A 140 2.84 -21.76 -3.57
C PRO A 140 1.38 -21.38 -3.91
N PRO A 141 0.91 -20.19 -3.48
CA PRO A 141 -0.45 -19.76 -3.77
C PRO A 141 -0.62 -19.45 -5.25
N LEU A 142 -1.68 -19.91 -5.90
CA LEU A 142 -1.96 -19.61 -7.31
C LEU A 142 -2.35 -18.14 -7.48
N PHE A 143 -1.47 -17.36 -8.11
CA PHE A 143 -1.68 -15.94 -8.38
C PHE A 143 -1.10 -15.64 -9.76
N PRO A 144 -1.83 -15.98 -10.83
CA PRO A 144 -1.33 -15.83 -12.18
C PRO A 144 -1.26 -14.35 -12.60
N VAL A 145 -0.28 -14.03 -13.42
CA VAL A 145 -0.06 -12.73 -14.04
C VAL A 145 0.04 -12.92 -15.54
N CYS A 146 -0.80 -12.19 -16.27
CA CYS A 146 -0.82 -12.24 -17.73
C CYS A 146 0.22 -11.30 -18.35
N LEU A 147 0.99 -11.83 -19.29
CA LEU A 147 2.00 -11.14 -20.07
C LEU A 147 1.60 -11.13 -21.55
N LEU A 148 1.76 -9.99 -22.19
CA LEU A 148 1.76 -9.87 -23.65
C LEU A 148 3.21 -9.69 -24.10
N GLY A 149 3.83 -10.75 -24.64
CA GLY A 149 5.26 -10.78 -24.90
C GLY A 149 6.04 -10.52 -23.61
N ASN A 150 6.66 -9.34 -23.51
CA ASN A 150 7.44 -8.92 -22.35
C ASN A 150 6.74 -7.81 -21.51
N ARG A 151 5.45 -7.52 -21.76
CA ARG A 151 4.70 -6.48 -21.05
C ARG A 151 3.65 -7.10 -20.14
N THR A 152 3.59 -6.64 -18.89
CA THR A 152 2.57 -7.05 -17.91
C THR A 152 1.24 -6.38 -18.21
N LEU A 153 0.18 -7.17 -18.25
CA LEU A 153 -1.19 -6.69 -18.43
C LEU A 153 -1.85 -6.44 -17.07
N LEU A 154 -2.60 -5.35 -16.97
CA LEU A 154 -3.39 -5.04 -15.78
C LEU A 154 -4.54 -6.05 -15.65
N SER A 155 -4.60 -6.77 -14.52
CA SER A 155 -5.61 -7.81 -14.28
C SER A 155 -7.06 -7.32 -14.42
N LYS A 156 -7.35 -6.04 -14.15
CA LYS A 156 -8.69 -5.46 -14.32
C LYS A 156 -9.11 -5.28 -15.79
N SER A 157 -8.16 -5.27 -16.72
CA SER A 157 -8.40 -5.00 -18.13
C SER A 157 -8.81 -6.24 -18.92
N TYR A 158 -8.71 -7.44 -18.35
CA TYR A 158 -9.08 -8.69 -19.03
C TYR A 158 -9.85 -9.64 -18.11
N ASP A 159 -10.57 -10.57 -18.73
CA ASP A 159 -11.32 -11.65 -18.09
C ASP A 159 -10.51 -12.96 -18.06
N VAL A 160 -9.93 -13.33 -19.19
CA VAL A 160 -9.10 -14.53 -19.37
C VAL A 160 -7.76 -14.12 -20.00
N CYS A 161 -6.66 -14.74 -19.55
CA CYS A 161 -5.32 -14.51 -20.11
C CYS A 161 -5.13 -15.25 -21.45
N ALA A 162 -6.01 -14.96 -22.41
CA ALA A 162 -5.98 -15.54 -23.75
C ALA A 162 -6.53 -14.52 -24.76
N LYS A 163 -6.11 -14.62 -26.02
CA LYS A 163 -6.65 -13.78 -27.10
C LYS A 163 -8.03 -14.26 -27.55
N VAL A 164 -8.21 -15.58 -27.58
CA VAL A 164 -9.44 -16.27 -28.00
C VAL A 164 -9.67 -17.46 -27.06
N ILE A 165 -10.93 -17.85 -26.94
CA ILE A 165 -11.38 -19.04 -26.20
C ILE A 165 -12.27 -19.88 -27.11
N GLU A 166 -12.28 -21.19 -26.91
CA GLU A 166 -13.19 -22.09 -27.62
C GLU A 166 -14.38 -22.43 -26.72
N ILE A 167 -15.58 -22.04 -27.16
CA ILE A 167 -16.85 -22.37 -26.51
C ILE A 167 -17.68 -23.14 -27.53
N GLU A 168 -18.09 -24.37 -27.19
CA GLU A 168 -18.96 -25.20 -28.06
C GLU A 168 -18.43 -25.44 -29.49
N ASN A 169 -17.10 -25.56 -29.66
CA ASN A 169 -16.37 -25.65 -30.94
C ASN A 169 -16.35 -24.36 -31.79
N GLU A 170 -16.80 -23.24 -31.23
CA GLU A 170 -16.65 -21.92 -31.84
C GLU A 170 -15.52 -21.14 -31.14
N THR A 171 -14.64 -20.55 -31.95
CA THR A 171 -13.58 -19.65 -31.46
C THR A 171 -14.16 -18.26 -31.26
N ILE A 172 -14.21 -17.81 -30.01
CA ILE A 172 -14.73 -16.51 -29.61
C ILE A 172 -13.58 -15.67 -29.03
N THR A 173 -13.59 -14.38 -29.35
CA THR A 173 -12.64 -13.37 -28.85
C THR A 173 -12.90 -13.04 -27.38
N THR A 174 -11.83 -12.71 -26.64
CA THR A 174 -11.93 -12.38 -25.21
C THR A 174 -12.08 -10.87 -24.97
N LYS A 175 -12.39 -10.45 -23.73
CA LYS A 175 -12.38 -9.03 -23.38
C LYS A 175 -10.99 -8.38 -23.58
N LEU A 176 -9.93 -9.18 -23.48
CA LEU A 176 -8.57 -8.74 -23.79
C LEU A 176 -8.45 -8.34 -25.28
N TRP A 177 -9.06 -9.09 -26.20
CA TRP A 177 -9.07 -8.76 -27.64
C TRP A 177 -9.66 -7.36 -27.89
N LEU A 178 -10.82 -7.08 -27.27
CA LEU A 178 -11.50 -5.78 -27.41
C LEU A 178 -10.70 -4.59 -26.88
N SER A 179 -9.68 -4.83 -26.03
CA SER A 179 -8.82 -3.75 -25.53
C SER A 179 -7.72 -3.37 -26.53
N PHE A 180 -7.43 -4.20 -27.54
CA PHE A 180 -6.34 -4.01 -28.50
C PHE A 180 -6.78 -4.05 -29.98
N CYS A 181 -8.06 -4.33 -30.23
CA CYS A 181 -8.62 -4.50 -31.57
C CYS A 181 -9.92 -3.70 -31.74
N ASP A 182 -10.20 -3.26 -32.96
CA ASP A 182 -11.34 -2.37 -33.26
C ASP A 182 -12.72 -3.05 -33.16
N SER A 183 -12.76 -4.38 -33.24
CA SER A 183 -14.01 -5.15 -33.19
C SER A 183 -13.82 -6.55 -32.62
N ASP A 184 -14.94 -7.19 -32.28
CA ASP A 184 -15.01 -8.57 -31.78
C ASP A 184 -14.85 -9.63 -32.89
N SER A 185 -14.56 -9.21 -34.12
CA SER A 185 -14.34 -10.13 -35.23
C SER A 185 -12.89 -10.62 -35.26
N LEU A 186 -12.68 -11.90 -35.64
CA LEU A 186 -11.34 -12.46 -35.81
C LEU A 186 -10.52 -11.77 -36.93
N ASN A 187 -11.18 -11.04 -37.82
CA ASN A 187 -10.57 -10.26 -38.90
C ASN A 187 -10.38 -8.78 -38.54
N ALA A 188 -10.54 -8.40 -37.27
CA ALA A 188 -10.35 -7.03 -36.83
C ALA A 188 -8.92 -6.54 -37.06
N THR A 189 -8.77 -5.24 -37.30
CA THR A 189 -7.47 -4.57 -37.20
C THR A 189 -7.11 -4.46 -35.72
N CYS A 190 -5.89 -4.85 -35.37
CA CYS A 190 -5.40 -4.86 -34.00
C CYS A 190 -4.05 -4.14 -33.91
N ASP A 191 -3.66 -3.75 -32.71
CA ASP A 191 -2.34 -3.19 -32.41
C ASP A 191 -1.20 -4.14 -32.87
N GLU A 192 -0.15 -3.58 -33.46
CA GLU A 192 0.98 -4.33 -34.03
C GLU A 192 1.75 -5.12 -32.98
N TYR A 193 1.86 -4.60 -31.75
CA TYR A 193 2.50 -5.33 -30.66
C TYR A 193 1.63 -6.51 -30.21
N PHE A 194 0.30 -6.34 -30.19
CA PHE A 194 -0.63 -7.39 -29.83
C PHE A 194 -0.65 -8.54 -30.84
N THR A 195 -0.56 -8.27 -32.15
CA THR A 195 -0.50 -9.31 -33.18
C THR A 195 0.83 -10.06 -33.19
N ASN A 196 1.95 -9.33 -33.03
CA ASN A 196 3.29 -9.90 -33.12
C ASN A 196 3.75 -10.68 -31.88
N ASN A 197 3.07 -10.54 -30.73
CA ASN A 197 3.48 -11.19 -29.48
C ASN A 197 2.42 -12.18 -28.97
N ASN A 198 2.88 -13.25 -28.32
CA ASN A 198 2.01 -14.22 -27.67
C ASN A 198 1.56 -13.72 -26.30
N VAL A 199 0.35 -14.15 -25.89
CA VAL A 199 -0.13 -13.98 -24.53
C VAL A 199 0.31 -15.20 -23.73
N THR A 200 0.93 -14.98 -22.59
CA THR A 200 1.42 -16.04 -21.70
C THR A 200 1.03 -15.74 -20.26
N GLU A 201 0.75 -16.78 -19.50
CA GLU A 201 0.41 -16.68 -18.09
C GLU A 201 1.60 -17.19 -17.27
N ILE A 202 2.07 -16.38 -16.33
CA ILE A 202 3.13 -16.77 -15.40
C ILE A 202 2.65 -16.65 -13.96
N GLN A 203 3.25 -17.44 -13.09
CA GLN A 203 2.92 -17.43 -11.67
C GLN A 203 3.60 -16.22 -10.99
N GLY A 204 2.81 -15.31 -10.41
CA GLY A 204 3.31 -14.11 -9.74
C GLY A 204 4.05 -14.40 -8.43
N ILE A 205 3.65 -15.48 -7.73
CA ILE A 205 4.32 -15.97 -6.51
C ILE A 205 4.77 -17.41 -6.78
N PRO A 206 5.98 -17.63 -7.36
CA PRO A 206 6.45 -18.97 -7.72
C PRO A 206 6.95 -19.78 -6.50
N GLY A 207 7.07 -19.14 -5.33
CA GLY A 207 7.53 -19.76 -4.08
C GLY A 207 9.05 -19.68 -3.87
N VAL A 208 9.49 -19.84 -2.62
CA VAL A 208 10.89 -19.64 -2.21
C VAL A 208 11.85 -20.66 -2.83
N THR A 209 11.35 -21.85 -3.19
CA THR A 209 12.15 -22.94 -3.79
C THR A 209 12.32 -22.80 -5.31
N SER A 210 11.68 -21.82 -5.94
CA SER A 210 11.67 -21.64 -7.41
C SER A 210 13.00 -21.22 -8.03
N GLY A 211 14.02 -20.87 -7.21
CA GLY A 211 15.32 -20.43 -7.71
C GLY A 211 15.31 -19.02 -8.31
N ILE A 212 14.21 -18.27 -8.24
CA ILE A 212 14.12 -16.93 -8.84
C ILE A 212 15.10 -15.90 -8.22
N LEU A 213 15.61 -16.18 -7.01
CA LEU A 213 16.60 -15.35 -6.32
C LEU A 213 18.05 -15.81 -6.54
N SER A 214 18.29 -16.94 -7.22
CA SER A 214 19.64 -17.49 -7.44
C SER A 214 20.33 -16.93 -8.69
N GLY A 215 19.96 -15.72 -9.11
CA GLY A 215 20.54 -15.00 -10.26
C GLY A 215 21.82 -14.25 -9.92
#